data_AF-A0A536GPS0-F1
#
_entry.id   AF-A0A536GPS0-F1
#
_cell.length_a   1.000
_cell.length_b   1.000
_cell.length_c   1.000
_cell.angle_alpha   90.00
_cell.angle_beta   90.00
_cell.angle_gamma   90.00
#
_symmetry.space_group_name_H-M   'P 1'
#
loop_
_entity.id
_entity.type
_entity.pdbx_description
1 polymer ?
#
loop_
_entity_poly.entity_id
_entity_poly.type
_entity_poly.pdbx_seq_one_letter_code
_entity_poly.pdbx_strand_id
1 'polypeptide(L)'
;MAHPARRIATRGRFADRCRTAAESACRLHTLVREMLPTLDCRNDPQWLIKACNLMRTLGMVAVEGVLDEEFVREARAAMYRAQAAVLQEVGKERLDRSDELGVIRLPLKGVFQTRFHMDFPRVLNGYLMSINLMFAIDEYRVDNGATQFLLGSHQQRTPPDVEALRSTAIQGVCPAGSMILFDSTLYHAAGTNVSSSDRVAVNHGFVPPWVKQHIDIVRMLGDDFVQSLPRRTQSLLGWDARVPANLDEYYKPPAERLYKGGQG
;
A
#
# COMPACT_ATOMS: atom_id res chain seq x y z
N MET A 1 -57.83 -36.58 7.08
CA MET A 1 -57.35 -35.30 7.64
C MET A 1 -55.99 -35.01 7.03
N ALA A 2 -55.89 -34.04 6.12
CA ALA A 2 -54.63 -33.68 5.45
C ALA A 2 -54.40 -32.17 5.61
N HIS A 3 -53.26 -31.80 6.20
CA HIS A 3 -52.83 -30.42 6.42
C HIS A 3 -52.21 -29.84 5.13
N PRO A 4 -52.48 -28.57 4.75
CA PRO A 4 -51.77 -27.95 3.63
C PRO A 4 -50.44 -27.34 4.11
N ALA A 5 -49.35 -27.69 3.41
CA ALA A 5 -48.03 -27.11 3.64
C ALA A 5 -47.98 -25.65 3.14
N ARG A 6 -47.69 -24.71 4.05
CA ARG A 6 -47.37 -23.31 3.71
C ARG A 6 -46.02 -23.23 3.00
N ARG A 7 -46.02 -22.86 1.72
CA ARG A 7 -44.79 -22.41 1.03
C ARG A 7 -44.36 -21.05 1.61
N ILE A 8 -43.25 -21.03 2.33
CA ILE A 8 -42.61 -19.81 2.82
C ILE A 8 -41.91 -19.13 1.64
N ALA A 9 -42.35 -17.93 1.29
CA ALA A 9 -41.72 -17.05 0.30
C ALA A 9 -40.45 -16.39 0.90
N THR A 10 -39.30 -17.06 0.83
CA THR A 10 -38.01 -16.54 1.32
C THR A 10 -37.07 -16.04 0.22
N ARG A 11 -37.36 -16.27 -1.06
CA ARG A 11 -36.44 -15.90 -2.16
C ARG A 11 -36.45 -14.43 -2.58
N GLY A 12 -37.46 -13.64 -2.24
CA GLY A 12 -37.54 -12.20 -2.60
C GLY A 12 -36.75 -11.26 -1.69
N ARG A 13 -36.79 -11.48 -0.37
CA ARG A 13 -36.22 -10.54 0.62
C ARG A 13 -34.70 -10.55 0.71
N PHE A 14 -34.05 -11.63 0.27
CA PHE A 14 -32.59 -11.74 0.28
C PHE A 14 -31.96 -10.97 -0.88
N ALA A 15 -32.55 -11.04 -2.07
CA ALA A 15 -32.11 -10.32 -3.25
C ALA A 15 -32.27 -8.80 -3.10
N ASP A 16 -33.39 -8.34 -2.50
CA ASP A 16 -33.58 -6.91 -2.19
C ASP A 16 -32.61 -6.41 -1.11
N ARG A 17 -32.32 -7.21 -0.08
CA ARG A 17 -31.28 -6.86 0.92
C ARG A 17 -29.89 -6.74 0.31
N CYS A 18 -29.50 -7.65 -0.60
CA CYS A 18 -28.23 -7.56 -1.31
C CYS A 18 -28.14 -6.33 -2.22
N ARG A 19 -29.23 -5.96 -2.92
CA ARG A 19 -29.26 -4.72 -3.72
C ARG A 19 -29.13 -3.47 -2.87
N THR A 20 -29.90 -3.38 -1.79
CA THR A 20 -29.85 -2.21 -0.88
C THR A 20 -28.48 -2.06 -0.18
N ALA A 21 -27.81 -3.17 0.14
CA ALA A 21 -26.46 -3.15 0.71
C ALA A 21 -25.41 -2.71 -0.32
N ALA A 22 -25.48 -3.20 -1.57
CA ALA A 22 -24.59 -2.78 -2.65
C ALA A 22 -24.80 -1.29 -3.02
N GLU A 23 -26.04 -0.83 -3.07
CA GLU A 23 -26.38 0.58 -3.32
C GLU A 23 -25.90 1.49 -2.18
N SER A 24 -26.04 1.05 -0.92
CA SER A 24 -25.56 1.79 0.25
C SER A 24 -24.03 1.83 0.30
N ALA A 25 -23.36 0.73 -0.03
CA ALA A 25 -21.90 0.66 -0.14
C ALA A 25 -21.37 1.56 -1.26
N CYS A 26 -22.08 1.59 -2.40
CA CYS A 26 -21.76 2.49 -3.51
C CYS A 26 -21.92 3.97 -3.11
N ARG A 27 -23.01 4.34 -2.44
CA ARG A 27 -23.19 5.71 -1.93
C ARG A 27 -22.12 6.11 -0.91
N LEU A 28 -21.78 5.22 0.02
CA LEU A 28 -20.73 5.46 1.01
C LEU A 28 -19.35 5.58 0.34
N HIS A 29 -19.06 4.74 -0.65
CA HIS A 29 -17.85 4.83 -1.48
C HIS A 29 -17.76 6.20 -2.16
N THR A 30 -18.83 6.69 -2.79
CA THR A 30 -18.85 8.01 -3.43
C THR A 30 -18.61 9.14 -2.44
N LEU A 31 -19.31 9.14 -1.29
CA LEU A 31 -19.13 10.16 -0.25
C LEU A 31 -17.71 10.18 0.32
N VAL A 32 -17.12 9.00 0.59
CA VAL A 32 -15.73 8.91 1.05
C VAL A 32 -14.77 9.40 -0.02
N ARG A 33 -15.02 9.10 -1.30
CA ARG A 33 -14.21 9.58 -2.43
C ARG A 33 -14.23 11.10 -2.54
N GLU A 34 -15.37 11.74 -2.28
CA GLU A 34 -15.47 13.21 -2.24
C GLU A 34 -14.68 13.84 -1.08
N MET A 35 -14.46 13.08 0.00
CA MET A 35 -13.66 13.53 1.16
C MET A 35 -12.15 13.25 1.00
N LEU A 36 -11.75 12.46 0.00
CA LEU A 36 -10.36 12.08 -0.19
C LEU A 36 -9.57 13.13 -0.97
N PRO A 37 -8.35 13.47 -0.54
CA PRO A 37 -7.44 14.28 -1.34
C PRO A 37 -6.97 13.47 -2.55
N THR A 38 -7.66 13.65 -3.68
CA THR A 38 -7.44 12.89 -4.92
C THR A 38 -6.94 13.81 -6.03
N LEU A 39 -5.94 13.35 -6.79
CA LEU A 39 -5.36 14.05 -7.93
C LEU A 39 -5.33 13.15 -9.16
N ASP A 40 -5.38 13.72 -10.36
CA ASP A 40 -5.17 13.00 -11.62
C ASP A 40 -3.85 13.43 -12.24
N CYS A 41 -2.86 12.54 -12.26
CA CYS A 41 -1.51 12.89 -12.75
C CYS A 41 -1.41 13.07 -14.27
N ARG A 42 -2.40 12.59 -15.04
CA ARG A 42 -2.43 12.74 -16.50
C ARG A 42 -3.07 14.05 -16.92
N ASN A 43 -4.05 14.53 -16.14
CA ASN A 43 -4.85 15.70 -16.48
C ASN A 43 -4.49 16.97 -15.67
N ASP A 44 -3.68 16.86 -14.62
CA ASP A 44 -3.25 18.00 -13.81
C ASP A 44 -1.73 18.22 -13.88
N PRO A 45 -1.22 19.20 -14.65
CA PRO A 45 0.23 19.44 -14.76
C PRO A 45 0.89 19.87 -13.43
N GLN A 46 0.10 20.30 -12.44
CA GLN A 46 0.58 20.68 -11.11
C GLN A 46 0.40 19.57 -10.07
N TRP A 47 0.00 18.36 -10.49
CA TRP A 47 -0.32 17.25 -9.58
C TRP A 47 0.81 17.01 -8.57
N LEU A 48 2.08 17.07 -8.99
CA LEU A 48 3.20 16.76 -8.10
C LEU A 48 3.35 17.81 -6.99
N ILE A 49 3.20 19.08 -7.32
CA ILE A 49 3.27 20.17 -6.33
C ILE A 49 2.11 20.04 -5.34
N LYS A 50 0.91 19.75 -5.84
CA LYS A 50 -0.29 19.53 -5.00
C LYS A 50 -0.11 18.29 -4.11
N ALA A 51 0.42 17.19 -4.64
CA ALA A 51 0.73 15.98 -3.89
C ALA A 51 1.72 16.26 -2.76
N CYS A 52 2.81 17.00 -3.03
CA CYS A 52 3.75 17.39 -1.98
C CYS A 52 3.09 18.24 -0.87
N ASN A 53 2.17 19.15 -1.23
CA ASN A 53 1.45 19.95 -0.25
C ASN A 53 0.51 19.09 0.60
N LEU A 54 -0.25 18.17 -0.03
CA LEU A 54 -1.15 17.25 0.67
C LEU A 54 -0.39 16.28 1.58
N MET A 55 0.76 15.78 1.14
CA MET A 55 1.65 14.98 1.98
C MET A 55 2.13 15.76 3.21
N ARG A 56 2.45 17.05 3.07
CA ARG A 56 2.84 17.90 4.22
C ARG A 56 1.68 18.17 5.16
N THR A 57 0.48 18.45 4.65
CA THR A 57 -0.66 18.91 5.46
C THR A 57 -1.55 17.79 5.98
N LEU A 58 -1.85 16.79 5.15
CA LEU A 58 -2.75 15.67 5.48
C LEU A 58 -1.99 14.37 5.72
N GLY A 59 -0.77 14.25 5.20
CA GLY A 59 0.07 13.06 5.34
C GLY A 59 -0.21 11.98 4.31
N MET A 60 -1.23 12.15 3.46
CA MET A 60 -1.54 11.22 2.37
C MET A 60 -2.22 11.91 1.19
N VAL A 61 -2.17 11.26 0.03
CA VAL A 61 -2.87 11.65 -1.20
C VAL A 61 -3.09 10.43 -2.08
N ALA A 62 -4.26 10.34 -2.71
CA ALA A 62 -4.53 9.39 -3.78
C ALA A 62 -4.24 10.05 -5.14
N VAL A 63 -3.52 9.35 -6.01
CA VAL A 63 -3.18 9.81 -7.35
C VAL A 63 -3.70 8.80 -8.37
N GLU A 64 -4.63 9.24 -9.20
CA GLU A 64 -5.23 8.47 -10.29
C GLU A 64 -4.42 8.62 -11.58
N GLY A 65 -4.62 7.69 -12.52
CA GLY A 65 -3.95 7.68 -13.83
C GLY A 65 -2.48 7.25 -13.79
N VAL A 66 -2.02 6.62 -12.70
CA VAL A 66 -0.61 6.26 -12.54
C VAL A 66 -0.25 5.03 -13.38
N LEU A 67 -1.02 3.95 -13.27
CA LEU A 67 -0.85 2.73 -14.06
C LEU A 67 -2.03 2.58 -15.02
N ASP A 68 -1.76 2.12 -16.23
CA ASP A 68 -2.82 1.77 -17.19
C ASP A 68 -3.42 0.38 -16.90
N GLU A 69 -4.57 0.12 -17.51
CA GLU A 69 -5.33 -1.12 -17.32
C GLU A 69 -4.55 -2.37 -17.75
N GLU A 70 -3.71 -2.25 -18.79
CA GLU A 70 -2.89 -3.35 -19.29
C GLU A 70 -1.83 -3.74 -18.26
N PHE A 71 -1.08 -2.75 -17.75
CA PHE A 71 -0.10 -2.97 -16.70
C PHE A 71 -0.74 -3.56 -15.45
N VAL A 72 -1.89 -3.04 -15.01
CA VAL A 72 -2.61 -3.56 -13.85
C VAL A 72 -2.97 -5.03 -14.04
N ARG A 73 -3.51 -5.40 -15.21
CA ARG A 73 -3.86 -6.79 -15.55
C ARG A 73 -2.63 -7.70 -15.53
N GLU A 74 -1.53 -7.28 -16.14
CA GLU A 74 -0.30 -8.05 -16.21
C GLU A 74 0.37 -8.21 -14.84
N ALA A 75 0.44 -7.13 -14.06
CA ALA A 75 0.96 -7.13 -12.71
C ALA A 75 0.16 -8.06 -11.82
N ARG A 76 -1.18 -8.00 -11.87
CA ARG A 76 -2.06 -8.93 -11.15
C ARG A 76 -1.74 -10.38 -11.48
N ALA A 77 -1.65 -10.72 -12.76
CA ALA A 77 -1.34 -12.07 -13.19
C ALA A 77 0.07 -12.51 -12.74
N ALA A 78 1.06 -11.62 -12.81
CA ALA A 78 2.42 -11.88 -12.33
C ALA A 78 2.47 -12.14 -10.82
N MET A 79 1.73 -11.38 -10.03
CA MET A 79 1.66 -11.55 -8.58
C MET A 79 1.09 -12.93 -8.19
N TYR A 80 0.03 -13.40 -8.86
CA TYR A 80 -0.50 -14.74 -8.61
C TYR A 80 0.45 -15.85 -9.08
N ARG A 81 1.18 -15.66 -10.18
CA ARG A 81 2.24 -16.60 -10.59
C ARG A 81 3.36 -16.67 -9.54
N ALA A 82 3.82 -15.52 -9.04
CA ALA A 82 4.82 -15.45 -8.00
C ALA A 82 4.33 -16.09 -6.68
N GLN A 83 3.07 -15.85 -6.29
CA GLN A 83 2.46 -16.47 -5.13
C GLN A 83 2.45 -18.00 -5.26
N ALA A 84 2.06 -18.53 -6.41
CA ALA A 84 2.05 -19.97 -6.67
C ALA A 84 3.47 -20.57 -6.54
N ALA A 85 4.50 -19.89 -7.07
CA ALA A 85 5.89 -20.32 -6.93
C ALA A 85 6.35 -20.31 -5.46
N VAL A 86 6.04 -19.24 -4.70
CA VAL A 86 6.38 -19.15 -3.28
C VAL A 86 5.67 -20.24 -2.46
N LEU A 87 4.41 -20.53 -2.75
CA LEU A 87 3.67 -21.62 -2.10
C LEU A 87 4.32 -22.99 -2.35
N GLN A 88 4.84 -23.22 -3.57
CA GLN A 88 5.55 -24.45 -3.94
C GLN A 88 6.90 -24.56 -3.22
N GLU A 89 7.65 -23.46 -3.13
CA GLU A 89 8.99 -23.45 -2.54
C GLU A 89 8.99 -23.46 -1.01
N VAL A 90 8.18 -22.59 -0.39
CA VAL A 90 8.16 -22.40 1.06
C VAL A 90 7.25 -23.43 1.74
N GLY A 91 6.16 -23.83 1.06
CA GLY A 91 5.15 -24.74 1.59
C GLY A 91 4.11 -24.02 2.45
N LYS A 92 2.84 -24.41 2.27
CA LYS A 92 1.67 -23.82 2.94
C LYS A 92 1.80 -23.78 4.47
N GLU A 93 2.31 -24.84 5.08
CA GLU A 93 2.43 -24.94 6.54
C GLU A 93 3.41 -23.93 7.17
N ARG A 94 4.47 -23.52 6.43
CA ARG A 94 5.40 -22.50 6.90
C ARG A 94 4.80 -21.10 6.78
N LEU A 95 4.04 -20.87 5.73
CA LEU A 95 3.33 -19.62 5.47
C LEU A 95 2.18 -19.42 6.47
N ASP A 96 1.36 -20.45 6.70
CA ASP A 96 0.28 -20.45 7.68
C ASP A 96 0.79 -20.15 9.11
N ARG A 97 1.96 -20.70 9.49
CA ARG A 97 2.58 -20.42 10.80
C ARG A 97 3.06 -18.98 10.97
N SER A 98 3.24 -18.27 9.87
CA SER A 98 3.66 -16.87 9.85
C SER A 98 2.49 -15.92 9.59
N ASP A 99 1.26 -16.44 9.52
CA ASP A 99 0.06 -15.70 9.10
C ASP A 99 0.22 -14.99 7.74
N GLU A 100 0.99 -15.58 6.81
CA GLU A 100 1.28 -15.05 5.48
C GLU A 100 0.70 -15.97 4.39
N LEU A 101 0.32 -15.44 3.22
CA LEU A 101 -0.09 -16.23 2.04
C LEU A 101 0.93 -16.12 0.90
N GLY A 102 2.18 -15.79 1.23
CA GLY A 102 3.26 -15.48 0.29
C GLY A 102 3.36 -13.98 -0.02
N VAL A 103 3.70 -13.62 -1.26
CA VAL A 103 3.86 -12.22 -1.73
C VAL A 103 2.55 -11.41 -1.64
N ILE A 104 1.41 -12.08 -1.51
CA ILE A 104 0.09 -11.45 -1.37
C ILE A 104 -0.32 -11.49 0.09
N ARG A 105 -0.34 -10.32 0.72
CA ARG A 105 -0.92 -10.12 2.05
C ARG A 105 -2.40 -9.80 1.90
N LEU A 106 -3.26 -10.76 2.20
CA LEU A 106 -4.68 -10.48 2.38
C LEU A 106 -4.88 -9.74 3.71
N PRO A 107 -5.88 -8.85 3.82
CA PRO A 107 -6.29 -8.30 5.10
C PRO A 107 -6.91 -9.42 5.95
N LEU A 108 -6.05 -10.18 6.63
CA LEU A 108 -6.43 -11.27 7.52
C LEU A 108 -6.95 -10.71 8.85
N LYS A 109 -7.84 -11.46 9.50
CA LYS A 109 -8.45 -11.07 10.76
C LYS A 109 -7.45 -11.31 11.91
N GLY A 110 -6.98 -10.25 12.56
CA GLY A 110 -6.11 -10.35 13.75
C GLY A 110 -4.63 -10.03 13.55
N VAL A 111 -4.21 -9.63 12.34
CA VAL A 111 -2.84 -9.16 12.07
C VAL A 111 -2.61 -7.74 12.58
N PHE A 112 -1.36 -7.41 12.93
CA PHE A 112 -0.90 -6.05 13.32
C PHE A 112 -1.44 -4.95 12.39
N GLN A 113 -1.54 -5.27 11.09
CA GLN A 113 -1.99 -4.37 10.04
C GLN A 113 -3.42 -3.85 10.21
N THR A 114 -4.32 -4.56 10.92
CA THR A 114 -5.70 -4.07 11.17
C THR A 114 -5.80 -3.12 12.36
N ARG A 115 -4.71 -2.90 13.09
CA ARG A 115 -4.62 -1.89 14.14
C ARG A 115 -3.99 -0.63 13.56
N PHE A 116 -4.42 0.53 14.01
CA PHE A 116 -3.77 1.78 13.62
C PHE A 116 -2.32 1.79 14.10
N HIS A 117 -1.40 2.01 13.17
CA HIS A 117 0.03 2.00 13.41
C HIS A 117 0.76 2.97 12.48
N MET A 118 2.03 3.21 12.80
CA MET A 118 3.01 3.85 11.92
C MET A 118 3.96 2.78 11.41
N ASP A 119 4.30 2.82 10.12
CA ASP A 119 5.34 1.94 9.57
C ASP A 119 6.73 2.36 10.08
N PHE A 120 6.91 3.65 10.36
CA PHE A 120 8.12 4.22 10.92
C PHE A 120 7.83 4.88 12.27
N PRO A 121 7.72 4.12 13.38
CA PRO A 121 7.26 4.64 14.66
C PRO A 121 8.34 5.46 15.39
N ARG A 122 8.62 6.66 14.89
CA ARG A 122 9.62 7.61 15.40
C ARG A 122 9.09 9.03 15.33
N VAL A 123 9.47 9.86 16.29
CA VAL A 123 9.25 11.31 16.23
C VAL A 123 10.37 11.93 15.39
N LEU A 124 10.02 12.49 14.24
CA LEU A 124 10.97 13.00 13.26
C LEU A 124 11.04 14.54 13.19
N ASN A 125 10.38 15.24 14.11
CA ASN A 125 10.34 16.71 14.17
C ASN A 125 9.98 17.36 12.81
N GLY A 126 9.05 16.75 12.07
CA GLY A 126 8.61 17.24 10.75
C GLY A 126 9.51 16.80 9.57
N TYR A 127 10.55 16.02 9.81
CA TYR A 127 11.38 15.45 8.74
C TYR A 127 10.69 14.25 8.09
N LEU A 128 10.50 14.31 6.77
CA LEU A 128 9.93 13.21 5.98
C LEU A 128 11.00 12.13 5.72
N MET A 129 11.15 11.20 6.65
CA MET A 129 12.17 10.13 6.55
C MET A 129 11.75 8.97 5.64
N SER A 130 10.45 8.75 5.49
CA SER A 130 9.95 7.65 4.69
C SER A 130 8.57 7.96 4.15
N ILE A 131 8.34 7.54 2.90
CA ILE A 131 7.02 7.53 2.28
C ILE A 131 6.72 6.10 1.83
N ASN A 132 5.46 5.71 1.92
CA ASN A 132 4.95 4.49 1.32
C ASN A 132 4.11 4.84 0.09
N LEU A 133 4.28 4.03 -0.95
CA LEU A 133 3.49 4.03 -2.17
C LEU A 133 2.72 2.72 -2.24
N MET A 134 1.40 2.79 -2.14
CA MET A 134 0.51 1.66 -2.37
C MET A 134 -0.11 1.78 -3.77
N PHE A 135 0.37 0.98 -4.71
CA PHE A 135 -0.25 0.84 -6.02
C PHE A 135 -1.47 -0.08 -5.93
N ALA A 136 -2.63 0.46 -6.28
CA ALA A 136 -3.90 -0.25 -6.29
C ALA A 136 -3.96 -1.16 -7.53
N ILE A 137 -3.65 -2.44 -7.36
CA ILE A 137 -3.79 -3.43 -8.45
C ILE A 137 -5.27 -3.82 -8.60
N ASP A 138 -5.98 -3.95 -7.49
CA ASP A 138 -7.44 -3.91 -7.47
C ASP A 138 -7.93 -2.53 -7.07
N GLU A 139 -9.16 -2.21 -7.46
CA GLU A 139 -9.90 -1.07 -6.92
C GLU A 139 -9.97 -1.15 -5.39
N TYR A 140 -9.72 -0.02 -4.72
CA TYR A 140 -9.90 0.12 -3.28
C TYR A 140 -11.31 0.63 -3.02
N ARG A 141 -12.09 -0.14 -2.25
CA ARG A 141 -13.45 0.19 -1.84
C ARG A 141 -13.62 0.04 -0.34
N VAL A 142 -14.68 0.66 0.18
CA VAL A 142 -15.05 0.55 1.60
C VAL A 142 -15.26 -0.91 2.02
N ASP A 143 -15.98 -1.69 1.21
CA ASP A 143 -16.37 -3.07 1.49
C ASP A 143 -15.23 -4.09 1.35
N ASN A 144 -14.24 -3.81 0.49
CA ASN A 144 -13.10 -4.71 0.28
C ASN A 144 -11.87 -4.38 1.13
N GLY A 145 -12.05 -3.51 2.13
CA GLY A 145 -11.02 -3.21 3.12
C GLY A 145 -9.98 -2.18 2.65
N ALA A 146 -10.40 -1.16 1.90
CA ALA A 146 -9.55 0.00 1.62
C ALA A 146 -8.86 0.51 2.90
N THR A 147 -7.57 0.81 2.77
CA THR A 147 -6.71 1.24 3.88
C THR A 147 -7.26 2.51 4.51
N GLN A 148 -7.28 2.57 5.84
CA GLN A 148 -7.77 3.68 6.65
C GLN A 148 -6.61 4.57 7.10
N PHE A 149 -6.82 5.88 7.13
CA PHE A 149 -5.82 6.88 7.49
C PHE A 149 -6.39 7.89 8.50
N LEU A 150 -5.60 8.24 9.52
CA LEU A 150 -5.87 9.35 10.42
C LEU A 150 -5.14 10.60 9.91
N LEU A 151 -5.83 11.44 9.13
CA LEU A 151 -5.21 12.59 8.49
C LEU A 151 -4.53 13.53 9.49
N GLY A 152 -3.34 14.01 9.14
CA GLY A 152 -2.57 14.95 9.95
C GLY A 152 -1.90 14.35 11.19
N SER A 153 -2.09 13.06 11.48
CA SER A 153 -1.52 12.43 12.68
C SER A 153 0.01 12.40 12.67
N HIS A 154 0.64 12.45 11.48
CA HIS A 154 2.10 12.50 11.30
C HIS A 154 2.74 13.77 11.88
N GLN A 155 1.95 14.83 12.07
CA GLN A 155 2.42 16.10 12.65
C GLN A 155 2.40 16.09 14.19
N GLN A 156 1.84 15.07 14.81
CA GLN A 156 1.72 15.01 16.26
C GLN A 156 3.07 14.59 16.89
N ARG A 157 3.59 15.42 17.80
CA ARG A 157 4.84 15.11 18.53
C ARG A 157 4.65 14.01 19.57
N THR A 158 3.44 13.93 20.12
CA THR A 158 3.02 12.88 21.04
C THR A 158 2.04 11.96 20.32
N PRO A 159 2.13 10.63 20.50
CA PRO A 159 1.13 9.70 19.97
C PRO A 159 -0.30 10.17 20.32
N PRO A 160 -1.20 10.31 19.34
CA PRO A 160 -2.58 10.69 19.63
C PRO A 160 -3.33 9.55 20.32
N ASP A 161 -4.46 9.85 20.94
CA ASP A 161 -5.42 8.82 21.33
C ASP A 161 -6.09 8.26 20.07
N VAL A 162 -5.48 7.20 19.55
CA VAL A 162 -5.88 6.54 18.31
C VAL A 162 -7.31 6.00 18.39
N GLU A 163 -7.76 5.54 19.57
CA GLU A 163 -9.11 5.00 19.71
C GLU A 163 -10.15 6.11 19.67
N ALA A 164 -9.86 7.24 20.33
CA ALA A 164 -10.71 8.43 20.26
C ALA A 164 -10.82 8.99 18.82
N LEU A 165 -9.75 8.87 18.02
CA LEU A 165 -9.70 9.35 16.64
C LEU A 165 -10.18 8.34 15.60
N ARG A 166 -10.46 7.09 15.98
CA ARG A 166 -10.85 6.03 15.02
C ARG A 166 -12.02 6.44 14.14
N SER A 167 -12.99 7.18 14.68
CA SER A 167 -14.18 7.65 13.96
C SER A 167 -13.89 8.74 12.92
N THR A 168 -12.73 9.39 12.99
CA THR A 168 -12.28 10.40 12.02
C THR A 168 -11.43 9.81 10.90
N ALA A 169 -11.18 8.51 10.93
CA ALA A 169 -10.40 7.85 9.90
C ALA A 169 -11.12 7.88 8.55
N ILE A 170 -10.35 8.09 7.48
CA ILE A 170 -10.86 8.02 6.11
C ILE A 170 -10.27 6.82 5.39
N GLN A 171 -11.06 6.17 4.54
CA GLN A 171 -10.57 5.08 3.71
C GLN A 171 -10.04 5.62 2.39
N GLY A 172 -8.83 5.22 1.99
CA GLY A 172 -8.21 5.55 0.71
C GLY A 172 -8.86 4.80 -0.46
N VAL A 173 -10.11 5.15 -0.76
CA VAL A 173 -10.89 4.62 -1.88
C VAL A 173 -10.35 5.17 -3.20
N CYS A 174 -10.05 4.31 -4.17
CA CYS A 174 -9.54 4.72 -5.48
C CYS A 174 -9.69 3.60 -6.54
N PRO A 175 -9.75 3.95 -7.84
CA PRO A 175 -9.81 2.96 -8.92
C PRO A 175 -8.51 2.15 -9.03
N ALA A 176 -8.60 0.97 -9.65
CA ALA A 176 -7.42 0.19 -10.01
C ALA A 176 -6.48 1.01 -10.91
N GLY A 177 -5.17 0.85 -10.72
CA GLY A 177 -4.13 1.64 -11.35
C GLY A 177 -3.81 2.97 -10.65
N SER A 178 -4.54 3.32 -9.59
CA SER A 178 -4.19 4.45 -8.73
C SER A 178 -3.02 4.14 -7.81
N MET A 179 -2.44 5.18 -7.24
CA MET A 179 -1.41 5.10 -6.22
C MET A 179 -1.83 5.92 -5.00
N ILE A 180 -1.75 5.32 -3.82
CA ILE A 180 -1.88 6.05 -2.55
C ILE A 180 -0.47 6.31 -2.03
N LEU A 181 -0.12 7.58 -1.88
CA LEU A 181 1.11 8.00 -1.20
C LEU A 181 0.75 8.38 0.23
N PHE A 182 1.58 7.97 1.19
CA PHE A 182 1.45 8.44 2.56
C PHE A 182 2.79 8.48 3.30
N ASP A 183 2.88 9.39 4.27
CA ASP A 183 4.01 9.51 5.19
C ASP A 183 4.03 8.28 6.10
N SER A 184 5.18 7.61 6.24
CA SER A 184 5.29 6.38 7.04
C SER A 184 5.08 6.61 8.56
N THR A 185 5.01 7.86 9.00
CA THR A 185 4.61 8.27 10.37
C THR A 185 3.12 8.62 10.49
N LEU A 186 2.35 8.55 9.40
CA LEU A 186 0.89 8.67 9.44
C LEU A 186 0.28 7.40 10.03
N TYR A 187 -0.62 7.56 10.99
CA TYR A 187 -1.36 6.44 11.55
C TYR A 187 -2.34 5.91 10.51
N HIS A 188 -2.20 4.63 10.21
CA HIS A 188 -3.03 3.94 9.23
C HIS A 188 -3.32 2.50 9.65
N ALA A 189 -4.35 1.91 9.07
CA ALA A 189 -4.73 0.52 9.30
C ALA A 189 -5.35 -0.08 8.03
N ALA A 190 -5.18 -1.38 7.83
CA ALA A 190 -5.95 -2.12 6.84
C ALA A 190 -7.45 -2.08 7.20
N GLY A 191 -8.30 -1.78 6.22
CA GLY A 191 -9.73 -1.91 6.38
C GLY A 191 -10.15 -3.38 6.48
N THR A 192 -11.30 -3.64 7.09
CA THR A 192 -11.86 -5.00 7.11
C THR A 192 -12.46 -5.33 5.75
N ASN A 193 -11.93 -6.36 5.09
CA ASN A 193 -12.53 -6.87 3.86
C ASN A 193 -13.72 -7.78 4.21
N VAL A 194 -14.93 -7.32 3.86
CA VAL A 194 -16.19 -8.08 4.02
C VAL A 194 -16.76 -8.52 2.68
N SER A 195 -16.03 -8.27 1.58
CA SER A 195 -16.39 -8.70 0.23
C SER A 195 -16.07 -10.19 0.02
N SER A 196 -16.45 -10.73 -1.15
CA SER A 196 -16.18 -12.12 -1.52
C SER A 196 -14.88 -12.31 -2.32
N SER A 197 -14.03 -11.29 -2.40
CA SER A 197 -12.81 -11.31 -3.23
C SER A 197 -11.62 -10.70 -2.51
N ASP A 198 -10.44 -11.15 -2.90
CA ASP A 198 -9.18 -10.55 -2.49
C ASP A 198 -9.03 -9.12 -3.01
N ARG A 199 -8.30 -8.29 -2.26
CA ARG A 199 -7.88 -6.94 -2.68
C ARG A 199 -6.35 -6.92 -2.73
N VAL A 200 -5.80 -6.85 -3.94
CA VAL A 200 -4.36 -6.91 -4.19
C VAL A 200 -3.79 -5.51 -4.39
N ALA A 201 -2.61 -5.30 -3.82
CA ALA A 201 -1.86 -4.08 -3.95
C ALA A 201 -0.36 -4.36 -3.89
N VAL A 202 0.43 -3.43 -4.43
CA VAL A 202 1.89 -3.42 -4.27
C VAL A 202 2.24 -2.27 -3.34
N ASN A 203 2.82 -2.57 -2.18
CA ASN A 203 3.37 -1.54 -1.29
C ASN A 203 4.88 -1.41 -1.54
N HIS A 204 5.35 -0.17 -1.67
CA HIS A 204 6.77 0.13 -1.81
C HIS A 204 7.16 1.36 -0.99
N GLY A 205 8.13 1.20 -0.10
CA GLY A 205 8.64 2.27 0.73
C GLY A 205 9.86 2.94 0.11
N PHE A 206 9.90 4.27 0.14
CA PHE A 206 11.10 5.05 -0.18
C PHE A 206 11.66 5.67 1.09
N VAL A 207 12.98 5.71 1.17
CA VAL A 207 13.76 6.34 2.23
C VAL A 207 14.93 7.11 1.61
N PRO A 208 15.50 8.10 2.30
CA PRO A 208 16.77 8.69 1.89
C PRO A 208 17.87 7.62 1.78
N PRO A 209 18.85 7.81 0.88
CA PRO A 209 19.84 6.78 0.57
C PRO A 209 20.80 6.44 1.72
N TRP A 210 20.91 7.30 2.75
CA TRP A 210 21.67 7.00 3.96
C TRP A 210 20.87 6.19 5.01
N VAL A 211 19.59 5.89 4.74
CA VAL A 211 18.77 5.01 5.56
C VAL A 211 18.88 3.59 5.05
N LYS A 212 19.21 2.65 5.94
CA LYS A 212 19.31 1.24 5.61
C LYS A 212 17.95 0.69 5.14
N GLN A 213 17.94 0.08 3.95
CA GLN A 213 16.77 -0.64 3.43
C GLN A 213 16.44 -1.89 4.27
N HIS A 214 15.16 -2.28 4.27
CA HIS A 214 14.73 -3.54 4.92
C HIS A 214 15.28 -4.79 4.21
N ILE A 215 15.43 -4.71 2.88
CA ILE A 215 15.97 -5.76 2.03
C ILE A 215 17.10 -5.13 1.22
N ASP A 216 18.22 -5.83 1.10
CA ASP A 216 19.27 -5.47 0.14
C ASP A 216 18.80 -5.89 -1.27
N ILE A 217 18.10 -4.98 -1.94
CA ILE A 217 17.44 -5.26 -3.22
C ILE A 217 18.47 -5.54 -4.32
N VAL A 218 19.61 -4.85 -4.29
CA VAL A 218 20.68 -5.07 -5.28
C VAL A 218 21.22 -6.48 -5.16
N ARG A 219 21.57 -6.90 -3.94
CA ARG A 219 22.05 -8.27 -3.69
C ARG A 219 20.99 -9.33 -4.02
N MET A 220 19.71 -9.05 -3.73
CA MET A 220 18.61 -9.97 -4.01
C MET A 220 18.41 -10.18 -5.52
N LEU A 221 18.47 -9.11 -6.31
CA LEU A 221 18.23 -9.18 -7.76
C LEU A 221 19.49 -9.55 -8.57
N GLY A 222 20.67 -9.32 -8.00
CA GLY A 222 21.96 -9.53 -8.65
C GLY A 222 22.43 -8.32 -9.44
N ASP A 223 23.75 -8.09 -9.40
CA ASP A 223 24.40 -6.92 -10.00
C ASP A 223 24.11 -6.79 -11.50
N ASP A 224 24.26 -7.88 -12.26
CA ASP A 224 24.03 -7.90 -13.72
C ASP A 224 22.61 -7.45 -14.08
N PHE A 225 21.61 -7.93 -13.33
CA PHE A 225 20.23 -7.54 -13.56
C PHE A 225 20.01 -6.07 -13.26
N VAL A 226 20.47 -5.58 -12.11
CA VAL A 226 20.31 -4.17 -11.74
C VAL A 226 21.01 -3.26 -12.74
N GLN A 227 22.23 -3.59 -13.16
CA GLN A 227 22.99 -2.80 -14.13
C GLN A 227 22.35 -2.76 -15.53
N SER A 228 21.53 -3.76 -15.88
CA SER A 228 20.75 -3.75 -17.13
C SER A 228 19.60 -2.73 -17.13
N LEU A 229 19.19 -2.24 -15.96
CA LEU A 229 18.09 -1.28 -15.81
C LEU A 229 18.54 0.17 -16.07
N PRO A 230 17.62 1.10 -16.38
CA PRO A 230 17.96 2.52 -16.50
C PRO A 230 18.64 3.06 -15.23
N ARG A 231 19.59 3.99 -15.40
CA ARG A 231 20.37 4.58 -14.28
C ARG A 231 19.50 5.07 -13.13
N ARG A 232 18.37 5.71 -13.42
CA ARG A 232 17.43 6.17 -12.39
C ARG A 232 16.90 4.99 -11.56
N THR A 233 16.50 3.89 -12.20
CA THR A 233 16.01 2.70 -11.52
C THR A 233 17.10 2.04 -10.68
N GLN A 234 18.34 1.96 -11.18
CA GLN A 234 19.48 1.49 -10.39
C GLN A 234 19.61 2.26 -9.08
N SER A 235 19.61 3.60 -9.14
CA SER A 235 19.71 4.44 -7.94
C SER A 235 18.52 4.24 -7.00
N LEU A 236 17.28 4.12 -7.52
CA LEU A 236 16.09 3.85 -6.69
C LEU A 236 16.13 2.49 -5.99
N LEU A 237 16.72 1.47 -6.63
CA LEU A 237 16.92 0.14 -6.02
C LEU A 237 18.07 0.13 -5.00
N GLY A 238 18.84 1.21 -4.88
CA GLY A 238 19.92 1.35 -3.91
C GLY A 238 21.33 1.12 -4.47
N TRP A 239 21.51 1.03 -5.80
CA TRP A 239 22.82 0.78 -6.43
C TRP A 239 23.91 1.76 -6.00
N ASP A 240 23.52 3.03 -5.85
CA ASP A 240 24.40 4.13 -5.46
C ASP A 240 24.39 4.40 -3.95
N ALA A 241 23.83 3.49 -3.15
CA ALA A 241 23.71 3.60 -1.69
C ALA A 241 24.17 2.31 -0.98
N ARG A 242 24.95 1.47 -1.68
CA ARG A 242 25.43 0.20 -1.15
C ARG A 242 26.51 0.42 -0.10
N VAL A 243 26.44 -0.39 0.95
CA VAL A 243 27.40 -0.36 2.07
C VAL A 243 28.64 -1.17 1.69
N PRO A 244 29.86 -0.61 1.76
CA PRO A 244 31.09 -1.37 1.61
C PRO A 244 31.20 -2.52 2.60
N ALA A 245 31.55 -3.71 2.14
CA ALA A 245 31.66 -4.93 2.95
C ALA A 245 33.07 -5.14 3.54
N ASN A 246 34.08 -4.44 3.03
CA ASN A 246 35.48 -4.55 3.45
C ASN A 246 36.25 -3.24 3.19
N LEU A 247 37.51 -3.18 3.64
CA LEU A 247 38.36 -1.98 3.49
C LEU A 247 38.69 -1.68 2.01
N ASP A 248 38.82 -2.69 1.17
CA ASP A 248 39.14 -2.52 -0.25
C ASP A 248 38.00 -1.81 -0.98
N GLU A 249 36.75 -2.13 -0.64
CA GLU A 249 35.56 -1.42 -1.14
C GLU A 249 35.42 -0.02 -0.56
N TYR A 250 35.79 0.17 0.71
CA TYR A 250 35.66 1.46 1.39
C TYR A 250 36.65 2.51 0.86
N TYR A 251 37.90 2.11 0.61
CA TYR A 251 38.97 3.02 0.18
C TYR A 251 39.04 3.24 -1.33
N LYS A 252 37.99 2.89 -2.09
CA LYS A 252 37.91 3.17 -3.53
C LYS A 252 37.86 4.68 -3.84
N PRO A 253 38.41 5.10 -5.00
CA PRO A 253 38.25 6.48 -5.47
C PRO A 253 36.76 6.80 -5.69
N PRO A 254 36.32 8.06 -5.56
CA PRO A 254 34.90 8.43 -5.62
C PRO A 254 34.11 7.89 -6.81
N ALA A 255 34.74 7.75 -7.98
CA ALA A 255 34.12 7.21 -9.19
C ALA A 255 33.77 5.71 -9.11
N GLU A 256 34.42 4.97 -8.22
CA GLU A 256 34.27 3.52 -8.07
C GLU A 256 33.59 3.12 -6.76
N ARG A 257 33.20 4.10 -5.93
CA ARG A 257 32.52 3.82 -4.66
C ARG A 257 31.13 3.23 -4.89
N LEU A 258 30.76 2.33 -3.99
CA LEU A 258 29.43 1.72 -3.93
C LEU A 258 28.33 2.71 -3.47
N TYR A 259 28.75 3.87 -2.95
CA TYR A 259 27.89 4.95 -2.53
C TYR A 259 28.36 6.30 -3.11
N LYS A 260 27.42 7.19 -3.42
CA LYS A 260 27.72 8.55 -3.93
C LYS A 260 27.49 9.62 -2.86
N GLY A 261 28.25 10.73 -2.94
CA GLY A 261 28.00 11.92 -2.14
C GLY A 261 26.86 12.78 -2.70
N GLY A 262 26.30 13.67 -1.87
CA GLY A 262 25.29 14.66 -2.31
C GLY A 262 23.92 14.07 -2.65
N GLN A 263 23.56 12.93 -2.05
CA GLN A 263 22.30 12.24 -2.34
C GLN A 263 21.13 12.67 -1.43
N GLY A 264 21.22 13.86 -0.82
CA GLY A 264 20.15 14.56 -0.11
C GLY A 264 20.66 15.64 0.82
#